data_AF-A0A853K925-F1
#
_entry.id   AF-A0A853K925-F1
#
_cell.length_a   1.000
_cell.length_b   1.000
_cell.length_c   1.000
_cell.angle_alpha   90.00
_cell.angle_beta   90.00
_cell.angle_gamma   90.00
#
_symmetry.space_group_name_H-M   'P 1'
#
loop_
_entity.id
_entity.type
_entity.pdbx_description
1 polymer ?
#
loop_
_entity_poly.entity_id
_entity_poly.type
_entity_poly.pdbx_seq_one_letter_code
_entity_poly.pdbx_strand_id
1 'polypeptide(L)' 'MDEIRVPKSVFEGLEAIRQSGTTNMLDFFAVLRLASALNNPDTARWLLDHKREYVQGVLYGIEPEE' A
#
# COMPACT_ATOMS: atom_id res chain seq x y z
N MET A 1 -4.62 -18.26 5.03
CA MET A 1 -3.73 -17.10 4.81
C MET A 1 -4.61 -15.92 5.08
N ASP A 2 -4.26 -15.19 6.12
CA ASP A 2 -5.07 -14.09 6.63
C ASP A 2 -4.78 -12.82 5.85
N GLU A 3 -5.81 -12.01 5.64
CA GLU A 3 -5.72 -10.70 4.99
C GLU A 3 -4.90 -9.75 5.86
N ILE A 4 -4.12 -8.88 5.21
CA ILE A 4 -3.30 -7.90 5.91
C ILE A 4 -4.17 -6.70 6.24
N ARG A 5 -4.41 -6.48 7.53
CA ARG A 5 -5.07 -5.26 8.02
C ARG A 5 -4.08 -4.11 8.08
N VAL A 6 -4.48 -2.96 7.54
CA VAL A 6 -3.67 -1.74 7.52
C VAL A 6 -4.49 -0.55 8.01
N PRO A 7 -3.85 0.48 8.57
CA PRO A 7 -4.57 1.69 8.96
C PRO A 7 -5.37 2.27 7.79
N LYS A 8 -6.56 2.82 8.07
CA LYS A 8 -7.46 3.32 7.03
C LYS A 8 -6.79 4.33 6.08
N SER A 9 -5.96 5.23 6.60
CA SER A 9 -5.20 6.19 5.78
C SER A 9 -4.22 5.50 4.82
N VAL A 10 -3.57 4.42 5.27
CA VAL A 10 -2.68 3.61 4.44
C VAL A 10 -3.49 2.93 3.34
N PHE A 11 -4.62 2.32 3.68
CA PHE A 11 -5.51 1.67 2.72
C PHE A 11 -5.99 2.64 1.63
N GLU A 12 -6.48 3.82 2.02
CA GLU A 12 -6.95 4.85 1.08
C GLU A 12 -5.82 5.31 0.13
N GLY A 13 -4.60 5.48 0.64
CA GLY A 13 -3.44 5.81 -0.20
C GLY A 13 -3.04 4.69 -1.16
N LEU A 14 -3.09 3.43 -0.72
CA LEU A 14 -2.83 2.27 -1.58
C LEU A 14 -3.92 2.12 -2.66
N GLU A 15 -5.18 2.31 -2.30
CA GLU A 15 -6.30 2.28 -3.25
C GLU A 15 -6.21 3.40 -4.28
N ALA A 16 -5.83 4.62 -3.87
CA ALA A 16 -5.62 5.72 -4.80
C ALA A 16 -4.53 5.37 -5.84
N ILE A 17 -3.41 4.77 -5.40
CA ILE A 17 -2.35 4.33 -6.31
C ILE A 17 -2.85 3.22 -7.23
N ARG A 18 -3.57 2.22 -6.68
CA ARG A 18 -4.12 1.10 -7.45
C ARG A 18 -5.10 1.58 -8.53
N GLN A 19 -6.02 2.46 -8.15
CA GLN A 19 -7.04 3.02 -9.05
C GLN A 19 -6.44 3.95 -10.11
N SER A 20 -5.28 4.56 -9.85
CA SER A 20 -4.57 5.37 -10.85
C SER A 20 -4.10 4.56 -12.06
N GLY A 21 -3.87 3.25 -11.91
CA GLY A 21 -3.32 2.39 -12.97
C GLY A 21 -1.88 2.73 -13.39
N THR A 22 -1.19 3.61 -12.66
CA THR A 22 0.14 4.13 -13.04
C THR A 22 1.27 3.10 -12.87
N THR A 23 1.10 2.16 -11.94
CA THR A 23 2.07 1.08 -11.68
C THR A 23 1.38 -0.23 -11.35
N ASN A 24 2.11 -1.34 -11.50
CA ASN A 24 1.69 -2.61 -10.92
C ASN A 24 1.93 -2.59 -9.40
N MET A 25 0.97 -3.08 -8.60
CA MET A 25 1.10 -3.12 -7.14
C MET A 25 2.18 -4.10 -6.64
N LEU A 26 2.67 -5.01 -7.48
CA LEU A 26 3.84 -5.84 -7.15
C LEU A 26 5.16 -5.07 -7.29
N ASP A 27 5.17 -3.92 -7.99
CA ASP A 27 6.35 -3.05 -8.07
C ASP A 27 6.42 -2.16 -6.83
N PHE A 28 6.95 -2.74 -5.75
CA PHE A 28 7.09 -2.08 -4.46
C PHE A 28 7.79 -0.71 -4.55
N PHE A 29 8.86 -0.60 -5.34
CA PHE A 29 9.62 0.65 -5.42
C PHE A 29 8.86 1.74 -6.17
N ALA A 30 8.13 1.37 -7.23
CA ALA A 30 7.24 2.31 -7.91
C ALA A 30 6.09 2.76 -7.00
N VAL A 31 5.46 1.84 -6.26
CA VAL A 31 4.38 2.16 -5.31
C VAL A 31 4.89 3.08 -4.19
N LEU A 32 6.04 2.78 -3.59
CA LEU A 32 6.64 3.63 -2.56
C LEU A 32 6.95 5.05 -3.09
N ARG A 33 7.48 5.15 -4.32
CA ARG A 33 7.73 6.43 -4.97
C ARG A 33 6.44 7.21 -5.19
N LEU A 34 5.38 6.56 -5.67
CA LEU A 34 4.07 7.18 -5.89
C LEU A 34 3.42 7.62 -4.57
N ALA A 35 3.46 6.79 -3.53
CA ALA A 35 2.97 7.16 -2.20
C ALA A 35 3.66 8.42 -1.67
N SER A 36 4.98 8.50 -1.84
CA SER A 36 5.76 9.68 -1.46
C SER A 36 5.43 10.92 -2.30
N ALA A 37 5.12 10.75 -3.59
CA ALA A 37 4.82 11.84 -4.51
C ALA A 37 3.37 12.38 -4.39
N LEU A 38 2.42 11.52 -4.00
CA LEU A 38 1.00 11.87 -3.85
C LEU A 38 0.68 12.53 -2.49
N ASN A 39 1.71 12.92 -1.73
CA ASN A 39 1.55 13.52 -0.40
C ASN A 39 0.79 12.63 0.58
N ASN A 40 0.97 11.30 0.47
CA ASN A 40 0.47 10.29 1.40
C ASN A 40 1.62 9.77 2.29
N PRO A 41 2.09 10.59 3.26
CA PRO A 41 3.25 10.24 4.08
C PRO A 41 3.01 9.00 4.93
N ASP A 42 1.78 8.76 5.38
CA ASP A 42 1.42 7.58 6.17
C ASP A 42 1.59 6.30 5.36
N THR A 43 1.09 6.27 4.12
CA THR A 43 1.27 5.12 3.21
C THR A 43 2.75 4.88 2.90
N ALA A 44 3.51 5.94 2.59
CA ALA A 44 4.94 5.82 2.30
C ALA A 44 5.72 5.30 3.51
N ARG A 45 5.42 5.81 4.71
CA ARG A 45 6.05 5.36 5.96
C ARG A 45 5.72 3.90 6.24
N TRP A 46 4.45 3.52 6.12
CA TRP A 46 4.02 2.15 6.35
C TRP A 46 4.67 1.17 5.37
N LEU A 47 4.77 1.51 4.08
CA LEU A 47 5.45 0.69 3.09
C LEU A 47 6.92 0.43 3.42
N LEU A 48 7.63 1.44 3.97
CA LEU A 48 9.03 1.29 4.39
C LEU A 48 9.18 0.35 5.58
N ASP A 49 8.27 0.42 6.56
CA ASP A 49 8.33 -0.38 7.78
C ASP A 49 7.77 -1.81 7.58
N HIS A 50 6.83 -1.98 6.65
CA HIS A 50 6.01 -3.19 6.48
C HIS A 50 6.11 -3.80 5.07
N LYS A 51 7.29 -3.78 4.45
CA LYS A 51 7.49 -4.28 3.07
C LYS A 51 6.98 -5.71 2.88
N ARG A 52 7.19 -6.59 3.86
CA ARG A 52 6.80 -8.00 3.75
C ARG A 52 5.28 -8.14 3.79
N GLU A 53 4.65 -7.48 4.74
CA GLU A 53 3.20 -7.44 4.90
C GLU A 53 2.54 -6.84 3.67
N TYR A 54 3.10 -5.77 3.10
CA TYR A 54 2.62 -5.22 1.83
C TYR A 54 2.61 -6.27 0.71
N VAL A 55 3.73 -6.96 0.48
CA VAL A 55 3.84 -7.97 -0.58
C VAL A 55 2.86 -9.12 -0.33
N GLN A 56 2.70 -9.56 0.91
CA GLN A 56 1.70 -10.57 1.27
C GLN A 56 0.29 -10.06 1.01
N GLY A 57 -0.01 -8.83 1.40
CA GLY A 57 -1.31 -8.21 1.19
C GLY A 57 -1.67 -8.06 -0.28
N VAL A 58 -0.72 -7.68 -1.14
CA VAL A 58 -0.96 -7.64 -2.60
C VAL A 58 -1.30 -9.02 -3.16
N LEU A 59 -0.76 -10.10 -2.58
CA LEU A 59 -1.03 -11.47 -3.04
C LEU A 59 -2.31 -12.08 -2.45
N TYR A 60 -2.67 -11.71 -1.22
CA TYR A 60 -3.70 -12.41 -0.44
C TYR A 60 -4.88 -11.53 0.00
N GLY A 61 -4.78 -10.22 -0.12
CA GLY A 61 -5.79 -9.25 0.30
C GLY A 61 -5.24 -8.23 1.30
N ILE A 62 -5.64 -6.96 1.12
CA ILE A 62 -5.40 -5.85 2.05
C ILE A 62 -6.77 -5.31 2.45
N GLU A 63 -7.00 -5.18 3.75
CA GLU A 63 -8.23 -4.58 4.29
C GLU A 63 -7.89 -3.43 5.25
N PRO A 64 -8.75 -2.41 5.37
CA PRO A 64 -8.59 -1.38 6.38
C PRO A 64 -8.86 -1.94 7.78
N GLU A 65 -8.14 -1.44 8.78
CA GLU A 65 -8.49 -1.57 10.19
C GLU A 65 -9.83 -0.84 10.46
N GLU A 66 -10.64 -1.41 11.36
CA GLU A 66 -11.96 -0.87 11.77
C GLU A 66 -11.87 0.49 12.48
#